data_AF-A0A2E2ZYY3-F1
#
_entry.id   AF-A0A2E2ZYY3-F1
#
_cell.length_a   1.000
_cell.length_b   1.000
_cell.length_c   1.000
_cell.angle_alpha   90.00
_cell.angle_beta   90.00
_cell.angle_gamma   90.00
#
_symmetry.space_group_name_H-M   'P 1'
#
loop_
_entity.id
_entity.type
_entity.pdbx_description
1 polymer ?
#
loop_
_entity_poly.entity_id
_entity_poly.type
_entity_poly.pdbx_seq_one_letter_code
_entity_poly.pdbx_strand_id
1 'polypeptide(L)'
;MTFRIILSAIVFGGLLTAATAADKLEKRKSPKGAKTYIAWPKDGKTVGKKFTVRFGLKGMGVAPAGVDKENTGHHHLLIDVDKMPNLNIPLAATENIRHFGGGQTEVTLELPPGKHTLQLVLGDWIHLPHNPPVISEKITITVKK
;
A
#
# COMPACT_ATOMS: atom_id res chain seq x y z
N MET A 1 69.39 36.32 20.30
CA MET A 1 68.06 36.57 19.71
C MET A 1 67.04 35.90 20.61
N THR A 2 66.18 36.72 21.21
CA THR A 2 65.35 36.46 22.40
C THR A 2 64.06 35.67 22.11
N PHE A 3 63.61 34.93 23.14
CA PHE A 3 62.37 34.18 23.34
C PHE A 3 61.08 34.64 22.62
N ARG A 4 60.21 33.66 22.31
CA ARG A 4 58.74 33.75 22.51
C ARG A 4 58.03 32.38 22.44
N ILE A 5 57.38 32.02 23.55
CA ILE A 5 56.34 30.98 23.71
C ILE A 5 55.01 31.57 23.23
N ILE A 6 54.18 30.85 22.46
CA ILE A 6 52.71 30.89 22.60
C ILE A 6 52.12 29.50 22.27
N LEU A 7 51.44 28.95 23.27
CA LEU A 7 50.53 27.80 23.27
C LEU A 7 49.19 28.21 22.62
N SER A 8 48.57 27.40 21.77
CA SER A 8 47.11 27.41 21.58
C SER A 8 46.63 26.14 20.89
N ALA A 9 46.04 25.25 21.68
CA ALA A 9 45.18 24.19 21.22
C ALA A 9 43.81 24.78 20.85
N ILE A 10 43.30 24.48 19.66
CA ILE A 10 41.89 24.64 19.33
C ILE A 10 41.38 23.29 18.85
N VAL A 11 40.68 22.63 19.75
CA VAL A 11 39.71 21.58 19.46
C VAL A 11 38.50 22.27 18.85
N PHE A 12 38.05 21.86 17.67
CA PHE A 12 36.69 22.14 17.23
C PHE A 12 36.05 20.85 16.73
N GLY A 13 35.29 20.24 17.63
CA GLY A 13 34.33 19.19 17.30
C GLY A 13 33.15 19.77 16.53
N GLY A 14 32.58 18.94 15.66
CA GLY A 14 31.40 19.30 14.88
C GLY A 14 30.96 18.12 14.02
N LEU A 15 30.45 17.08 14.66
CA LEU A 15 29.76 15.97 13.99
C LEU A 15 28.47 16.53 13.36
N LEU A 16 28.49 16.79 12.05
CA LEU A 16 27.31 17.15 11.27
C LEU A 16 26.40 15.91 11.16
N THR A 17 25.43 15.80 12.05
CA THR A 17 24.28 14.91 11.87
C THR A 17 23.26 15.63 11.00
N ALA A 18 23.32 15.40 9.69
CA ALA A 18 22.21 15.76 8.81
C ALA A 18 21.08 14.75 9.04
N ALA A 19 20.17 15.07 9.95
CA ALA A 19 18.87 14.39 10.01
C ALA A 19 18.07 14.84 8.78
N THR A 20 18.01 13.98 7.75
CA THR A 20 17.11 14.19 6.62
C THR A 20 15.68 13.99 7.11
N ALA A 21 14.92 15.08 7.19
CA ALA A 21 13.47 14.99 7.30
C ALA A 21 12.96 14.31 6.02
N ALA A 22 12.45 13.09 6.14
CA ALA A 22 11.75 12.45 5.04
C ALA A 22 10.49 13.25 4.74
N ASP A 23 10.43 13.91 3.57
CA ASP A 23 9.23 14.60 3.12
C ASP A 23 8.04 13.64 3.12
N LYS A 24 6.99 13.99 3.87
CA LYS A 24 5.73 13.26 3.82
C LYS A 24 5.08 13.49 2.46
N LEU A 25 4.85 12.41 1.71
CA LEU A 25 4.09 12.48 0.47
C LEU A 25 2.66 12.99 0.72
N GLU A 26 2.19 13.87 -0.15
CA GLU A 26 0.82 14.38 -0.08
C GLU A 26 -0.17 13.28 -0.48
N LYS A 27 -1.10 12.95 0.42
CA LYS A 27 -2.11 11.92 0.18
C LYS A 27 -3.36 12.51 -0.47
N ARG A 28 -3.82 11.92 -1.58
CA ARG A 28 -5.12 12.26 -2.18
C ARG A 28 -6.27 11.97 -1.21
N LYS A 29 -7.25 12.88 -1.14
CA LYS A 29 -8.43 12.69 -0.28
C LYS A 29 -9.37 11.63 -0.87
N SER A 30 -10.00 10.83 -0.02
CA SER A 30 -11.15 10.02 -0.39
C SER A 30 -12.44 10.65 0.15
N PRO A 31 -13.56 10.58 -0.60
CA PRO A 31 -14.82 11.14 -0.15
C PRO A 31 -15.43 10.31 0.98
N LYS A 32 -16.26 10.95 1.80
CA LYS A 32 -16.97 10.28 2.90
C LYS A 32 -17.82 9.13 2.35
N GLY A 33 -17.66 7.94 2.94
CA GLY A 33 -18.39 6.74 2.54
C GLY A 33 -17.79 6.00 1.34
N ALA A 34 -16.63 6.43 0.84
CA ALA A 34 -15.85 5.65 -0.11
C ALA A 34 -15.50 4.27 0.48
N LYS A 35 -15.68 3.22 -0.30
CA LYS A 35 -15.32 1.85 0.10
C LYS A 35 -14.90 1.02 -1.09
N THR A 36 -13.82 0.27 -0.93
CA THR A 36 -13.51 -0.87 -1.79
C THR A 36 -13.95 -2.16 -1.09
N TYR A 37 -14.33 -3.18 -1.83
CA TYR A 37 -14.82 -4.44 -1.28
C TYR A 37 -14.56 -5.60 -2.21
N ILE A 38 -14.42 -6.80 -1.66
CA ILE A 38 -14.38 -8.03 -2.44
C ILE A 38 -15.83 -8.46 -2.70
N ALA A 39 -16.27 -8.33 -3.94
CA ALA A 39 -17.62 -8.71 -4.36
C ALA A 39 -17.77 -10.24 -4.32
N TRP A 40 -16.72 -10.96 -4.72
CA TRP A 40 -16.60 -12.41 -4.65
C TRP A 40 -15.11 -12.79 -4.57
N PRO A 41 -14.71 -13.85 -3.84
CA PRO A 41 -15.54 -14.70 -2.99
C PRO A 41 -16.05 -13.95 -1.76
N LYS A 42 -17.09 -14.49 -1.12
CA LYS A 42 -17.54 -13.99 0.19
C LYS A 42 -16.64 -14.57 1.29
N ASP A 43 -16.62 -13.91 2.44
CA ASP A 43 -15.95 -14.45 3.62
C ASP A 43 -16.46 -15.85 3.98
N GLY A 44 -15.56 -16.72 4.41
CA GLY A 44 -15.80 -18.13 4.71
C GLY A 44 -15.98 -19.04 3.48
N LYS A 45 -15.91 -18.52 2.25
CA LYS A 45 -16.18 -19.32 1.05
C LYS A 45 -15.08 -20.36 0.78
N THR A 46 -15.51 -21.58 0.46
CA THR A 46 -14.63 -22.60 -0.12
C THR A 46 -14.59 -22.48 -1.64
N VAL A 47 -13.38 -22.45 -2.22
CA VAL A 47 -13.11 -22.29 -3.66
C VAL A 47 -12.20 -23.40 -4.20
N GLY A 48 -12.16 -23.56 -5.53
CA GLY A 48 -11.16 -24.42 -6.18
C GLY A 48 -9.77 -23.80 -6.19
N LYS A 49 -8.76 -24.53 -6.67
CA LYS A 49 -7.36 -24.05 -6.77
C LYS A 49 -7.25 -22.78 -7.61
N LYS A 50 -8.01 -22.73 -8.71
CA LYS A 50 -8.15 -21.58 -9.61
C LYS A 50 -9.51 -20.93 -9.43
N PHE A 51 -9.56 -19.64 -9.11
CA PHE A 51 -10.80 -18.92 -8.84
C PHE A 51 -10.67 -17.42 -9.11
N THR A 52 -11.77 -16.76 -9.47
CA THR A 52 -11.76 -15.33 -9.85
C THR A 52 -12.15 -14.44 -8.68
N VAL A 53 -11.25 -13.63 -8.14
CA VAL A 53 -11.61 -12.58 -7.17
C VAL A 53 -12.16 -11.37 -7.92
N ARG A 54 -13.35 -10.90 -7.55
CA ARG A 54 -14.00 -9.70 -8.09
C ARG A 54 -13.96 -8.57 -7.08
N PHE A 55 -13.49 -7.42 -7.52
CA PHE A 55 -13.37 -6.20 -6.74
C PHE A 55 -14.58 -5.31 -6.99
N GLY A 56 -14.88 -4.47 -6.01
CA GLY A 56 -15.88 -3.43 -6.13
C GLY A 56 -15.40 -2.16 -5.46
N LEU A 57 -15.96 -1.04 -5.91
CA LEU A 57 -15.67 0.30 -5.43
C LEU A 57 -16.98 1.09 -5.38
N LYS A 58 -17.20 1.82 -4.30
CA LYS A 58 -18.33 2.76 -4.15
C LYS A 58 -17.81 4.12 -3.73
N GLY A 59 -18.38 5.17 -4.30
CA GLY A 59 -18.08 6.57 -3.96
C GLY A 59 -16.84 7.16 -4.66
N MET A 60 -16.13 6.36 -5.47
CA MET A 60 -14.93 6.74 -6.20
C MET A 60 -14.90 6.06 -7.57
N GLY A 61 -14.06 6.56 -8.49
CA GLY A 61 -13.79 5.93 -9.78
C GLY A 61 -12.53 5.05 -9.78
N VAL A 62 -12.45 4.13 -10.74
CA VAL A 62 -11.22 3.38 -11.03
C VAL A 62 -10.49 4.07 -12.17
N ALA A 63 -9.20 4.35 -12.00
CA ALA A 63 -8.32 4.92 -13.01
C ALA A 63 -6.98 4.19 -13.03
N PRO A 64 -6.30 4.08 -14.20
CA PRO A 64 -4.97 3.49 -14.25
C PRO A 64 -3.94 4.24 -13.38
N ALA A 65 -2.94 3.53 -12.88
CA ALA A 65 -1.75 4.12 -12.30
C ALA A 65 -1.08 5.08 -13.32
N GLY A 66 -0.47 6.15 -12.82
CA GLY A 66 0.09 7.23 -13.65
C GLY A 66 -0.93 8.26 -14.12
N VAL A 67 -2.23 8.00 -14.02
CA VAL A 67 -3.29 8.96 -14.37
C VAL A 67 -3.80 9.65 -13.11
N ASP A 68 -3.30 10.86 -12.87
CA ASP A 68 -3.75 11.69 -11.75
C ASP A 68 -5.12 12.30 -12.06
N LYS A 69 -6.16 11.67 -11.52
CA LYS A 69 -7.54 12.12 -11.64
C LYS A 69 -8.20 12.18 -10.28
N GLU A 70 -8.87 13.29 -10.01
CA GLU A 70 -9.61 13.48 -8.76
C GLU A 70 -10.61 12.36 -8.50
N ASN A 71 -10.73 11.98 -7.22
CA ASN A 71 -11.66 10.97 -6.75
C ASN A 71 -11.53 9.61 -7.47
N THR A 72 -10.31 9.25 -7.88
CA THR A 72 -10.01 7.96 -8.47
C THR A 72 -8.81 7.26 -7.84
N GLY A 73 -8.65 5.99 -8.17
CA GLY A 73 -7.51 5.16 -7.81
C GLY A 73 -7.57 3.80 -8.47
N HIS A 74 -6.73 2.88 -8.03
CA HIS A 74 -6.74 1.50 -8.49
C HIS A 74 -6.54 0.51 -7.34
N HIS A 75 -6.92 -0.75 -7.59
CA HIS A 75 -6.94 -1.78 -6.57
C HIS A 75 -5.54 -2.37 -6.32
N HIS A 76 -5.29 -2.69 -5.07
CA HIS A 76 -4.21 -3.58 -4.62
C HIS A 76 -4.86 -4.72 -3.86
N LEU A 77 -4.53 -5.96 -4.22
CA LEU A 77 -4.98 -7.15 -3.48
C LEU A 77 -3.86 -7.64 -2.59
N LEU A 78 -4.13 -7.62 -1.29
CA LEU A 78 -3.30 -8.21 -0.24
C LEU A 78 -3.77 -9.66 -0.06
N ILE A 79 -2.85 -10.61 -0.22
CA ILE A 79 -3.05 -12.05 -0.08
C ILE A 79 -2.18 -12.49 1.10
N ASP A 80 -2.80 -13.06 2.14
CA ASP A 80 -2.09 -13.55 3.34
C ASP A 80 -1.21 -12.51 4.03
N VAL A 81 -1.66 -11.25 4.03
CA VAL A 81 -1.01 -10.15 4.74
C VAL A 81 -1.64 -9.98 6.11
N ASP A 82 -0.91 -10.36 7.17
CA ASP A 82 -1.38 -10.24 8.54
C ASP A 82 -1.39 -8.79 9.02
N LYS A 83 -0.25 -8.10 8.86
CA LYS A 83 -0.05 -6.70 9.27
C LYS A 83 -0.16 -5.78 8.05
N MET A 84 -1.01 -4.77 8.15
CA MET A 84 -1.16 -3.76 7.10
C MET A 84 0.19 -3.07 6.81
N PRO A 85 0.58 -2.91 5.53
CA PRO A 85 1.77 -2.14 5.16
C PRO A 85 1.67 -0.68 5.60
N ASN A 86 2.78 0.04 5.54
CA ASN A 86 2.79 1.47 5.82
C ASN A 86 1.96 2.23 4.77
N LEU A 87 0.80 2.74 5.18
CA LEU A 87 -0.16 3.44 4.30
C LEU A 87 0.22 4.91 4.02
N ASN A 88 1.43 5.34 4.37
CA ASN A 88 1.95 6.68 4.10
C ASN A 88 3.05 6.68 3.03
N ILE A 89 3.32 5.53 2.42
CA ILE A 89 4.20 5.38 1.27
C ILE A 89 3.45 4.61 0.17
N PRO A 90 3.88 4.71 -1.10
CA PRO A 90 3.38 3.84 -2.16
C PRO A 90 3.45 2.37 -1.74
N LEU A 91 2.39 1.63 -2.01
CA LEU A 91 2.39 0.20 -1.77
C LEU A 91 3.44 -0.45 -2.68
N ALA A 92 4.39 -1.16 -2.08
CA ALA A 92 5.38 -1.92 -2.83
C ALA A 92 4.73 -3.22 -3.32
N ALA A 93 4.91 -3.51 -4.61
CA ALA A 93 4.50 -4.78 -5.17
C ALA A 93 5.32 -5.91 -4.55
N THR A 94 4.65 -6.97 -4.12
CA THR A 94 5.27 -8.20 -3.60
C THR A 94 4.48 -9.41 -4.09
N GLU A 95 4.91 -10.62 -3.75
CA GLU A 95 4.12 -11.82 -4.02
C GLU A 95 2.75 -11.78 -3.33
N ASN A 96 2.68 -11.13 -2.17
CA ASN A 96 1.48 -11.00 -1.34
C ASN A 96 0.71 -9.70 -1.59
N ILE A 97 1.29 -8.71 -2.29
CA ILE A 97 0.65 -7.43 -2.61
C ILE A 97 0.64 -7.27 -4.13
N ARG A 98 -0.49 -7.64 -4.75
CA ARG A 98 -0.65 -7.61 -6.20
C ARG A 98 -1.30 -6.31 -6.65
N HIS A 99 -0.71 -5.70 -7.68
CA HIS A 99 -1.14 -4.42 -8.22
C HIS A 99 -2.12 -4.61 -9.39
N PHE A 100 -3.16 -3.78 -9.41
CA PHE A 100 -4.13 -3.71 -10.51
C PHE A 100 -4.20 -2.30 -11.08
N GLY A 101 -3.02 -1.73 -11.32
CA GLY A 101 -2.81 -0.39 -11.86
C GLY A 101 -3.30 -0.19 -13.30
N GLY A 102 -3.78 -1.22 -13.98
CA GLY A 102 -4.47 -1.06 -15.28
C GLY A 102 -5.96 -0.71 -15.12
N GLY A 103 -6.44 -0.57 -13.89
CA GLY A 103 -7.86 -0.39 -13.60
C GLY A 103 -8.66 -1.70 -13.58
N GLN A 104 -7.98 -2.84 -13.39
CA GLN A 104 -8.66 -4.13 -13.32
C GLN A 104 -9.56 -4.19 -12.08
N THR A 105 -10.72 -4.82 -12.26
CA THR A 105 -11.75 -5.03 -11.23
C THR A 105 -11.96 -6.50 -10.92
N GLU A 106 -11.18 -7.39 -11.52
CA GLU A 106 -11.13 -8.80 -11.16
C GLU A 106 -9.77 -9.41 -11.50
N VAL A 107 -9.47 -10.55 -10.88
CA VAL A 107 -8.28 -11.35 -11.15
C VAL A 107 -8.60 -12.83 -10.95
N THR A 108 -8.09 -13.68 -11.83
CA THR A 108 -8.05 -15.12 -11.56
C THR A 108 -6.80 -15.44 -10.75
N LEU A 109 -6.99 -15.92 -9.53
CA LEU A 109 -5.94 -16.42 -8.66
C LEU A 109 -5.80 -17.92 -8.80
N GLU A 110 -4.58 -18.38 -8.56
CA GLU A 110 -4.28 -19.77 -8.27
C GLU A 110 -3.50 -19.80 -6.95
N LEU A 111 -4.06 -20.46 -5.93
CA LEU A 111 -3.48 -20.52 -4.59
C LEU A 111 -3.33 -21.99 -4.15
N PRO A 112 -2.36 -22.30 -3.28
CA PRO A 112 -2.23 -23.64 -2.73
C PRO A 112 -3.46 -24.02 -1.89
N PRO A 113 -3.73 -25.33 -1.67
CA PRO A 113 -4.78 -25.75 -0.75
C PRO A 113 -4.55 -25.25 0.68
N GLY A 114 -5.57 -24.72 1.32
CA GLY A 114 -5.45 -24.17 2.68
C GLY A 114 -6.38 -22.99 2.95
N LYS A 115 -6.21 -22.38 4.12
CA LYS A 115 -6.87 -21.12 4.47
C LYS A 115 -6.03 -19.96 3.95
N HIS A 116 -6.68 -18.99 3.33
CA HIS A 116 -6.07 -17.76 2.85
C HIS A 116 -6.87 -16.54 3.26
N THR A 117 -6.21 -15.41 3.47
CA THR A 117 -6.86 -14.11 3.68
C THR A 117 -6.70 -13.22 2.46
N LEU A 118 -7.76 -12.47 2.14
CA LEU A 118 -7.79 -11.52 1.04
C LEU A 118 -8.29 -10.17 1.55
N GLN A 119 -7.63 -9.09 1.13
CA GLN A 119 -8.03 -7.72 1.47
C GLN A 119 -7.66 -6.76 0.34
N LEU A 120 -8.50 -5.75 0.09
CA LEU A 120 -8.22 -4.71 -0.89
C LEU A 120 -7.78 -3.42 -0.22
N VAL A 121 -6.83 -2.73 -0.85
CA VAL A 121 -6.47 -1.34 -0.57
C VAL A 121 -6.54 -0.55 -1.87
N LEU A 122 -7.25 0.59 -1.86
CA LEU A 122 -7.22 1.53 -2.99
C LEU A 122 -6.01 2.44 -2.86
N GLY A 123 -5.16 2.47 -3.89
CA GLY A 123 -4.09 3.45 -4.03
C GLY A 123 -4.46 4.50 -5.07
N ASP A 124 -3.86 5.68 -4.97
CA ASP A 124 -3.97 6.74 -5.97
C ASP A 124 -3.09 6.45 -7.20
N TRP A 125 -2.87 7.46 -8.05
CA TRP A 125 -2.10 7.34 -9.29
C TRP A 125 -0.63 6.93 -9.09
N ILE A 126 -0.04 7.11 -7.91
CA ILE A 126 1.32 6.63 -7.55
C ILE A 126 1.31 5.44 -6.60
N HIS A 127 0.17 4.74 -6.43
CA HIS A 127 0.00 3.62 -5.50
C HIS A 127 0.01 4.03 -4.02
N LEU A 128 -0.09 5.32 -3.70
CA LEU A 128 -0.18 5.80 -2.33
C LEU A 128 -1.62 5.67 -1.85
N PRO A 129 -1.91 5.02 -0.71
CA PRO A 129 -3.28 4.93 -0.21
C PRO A 129 -3.88 6.31 0.07
N HIS A 130 -5.17 6.50 -0.20
CA HIS A 130 -5.85 7.78 0.06
C HIS A 130 -5.90 8.16 1.55
N ASN A 131 -6.38 9.38 1.83
CA ASN A 131 -6.68 9.87 3.19
C ASN A 131 -8.16 10.36 3.31
N PRO A 132 -9.02 9.69 4.10
CA PRO A 132 -8.75 8.44 4.82
C PRO A 132 -8.47 7.27 3.85
N PRO A 133 -7.77 6.22 4.31
CA PRO A 133 -7.54 5.03 3.50
C PRO A 133 -8.86 4.35 3.10
N VAL A 134 -8.94 3.88 1.86
CA VAL A 134 -10.08 3.12 1.35
C VAL A 134 -9.69 1.64 1.29
N ILE A 135 -10.10 0.88 2.30
CA ILE A 135 -9.67 -0.50 2.55
C ILE A 135 -10.93 -1.37 2.69
N SER A 136 -10.90 -2.58 2.14
CA SER A 136 -12.00 -3.52 2.34
C SER A 136 -11.94 -4.21 3.71
N GLU A 137 -13.05 -4.84 4.08
CA GLU A 137 -13.00 -5.93 5.05
C GLU A 137 -12.00 -7.00 4.59
N LYS A 138 -11.28 -7.58 5.56
CA LYS A 138 -10.44 -8.76 5.33
C LYS A 138 -11.36 -9.97 5.32
N ILE A 139 -11.30 -10.76 4.26
CA ILE A 139 -12.05 -12.02 4.17
C ILE A 139 -11.09 -13.21 4.31
N THR A 140 -11.59 -14.32 4.80
CA THR A 140 -10.92 -15.62 4.83
C THR A 140 -11.62 -16.56 3.86
N ILE A 141 -10.85 -17.29 3.06
CA ILE A 141 -11.35 -18.34 2.17
C ILE A 141 -10.63 -19.65 2.43
N THR A 142 -11.21 -20.75 1.95
CA THR A 142 -10.57 -22.07 1.96
C THR A 142 -10.42 -22.61 0.55
N VAL A 143 -9.19 -22.89 0.13
CA VAL A 143 -8.88 -23.52 -1.15
C VAL A 143 -8.89 -25.04 -0.99
N LYS A 144 -9.66 -25.73 -1.84
CA LYS A 144 -9.76 -27.20 -1.82
C LYS A 144 -8.41 -27.87 -2.10
N LYS A 145 -8.22 -29.06 -1.49
CA LYS A 145 -7.12 -29.98 -1.79
C LYS A 145 -7.11 -30.41 -3.25
#